data_AF-A0A2P1G5X1-F1
#
_entry.id   AF-A0A2P1G5X1-F1
#
_cell.length_a   1.000
_cell.length_b   1.000
_cell.length_c   1.000
_cell.angle_alpha   90.00
_cell.angle_beta   90.00
_cell.angle_gamma   90.00
#
_symmetry.space_group_name_H-M   'P 1'
#
loop_
_entity.id
_entity.type
_entity.pdbx_description
1 polymer ?
#
loop_
_entity_poly.entity_id
_entity_poly.type
_entity_poly.pdbx_seq_one_letter_code
_entity_poly.pdbx_strand_id
1 'polypeptide(L)'
;MSSAARKLYDSPVYSQERTISKPLVKKNVKRRAKASERVVNVSFVRTVLCAIALGIVFTMLVFCADRVTRVQNSINHSNAEINRLKTTLIDETAKLESLKNAGAIEFEARTKLGMIYPNEAQILNINTNSKEEKEIDDKVIVSLDSDIDKNIEESERK
;
A
#
# COMPACT_ATOMS: atom_id res chain seq x y z
N MET A 1 -70.88 -85.73 43.33
CA MET A 1 -70.04 -86.30 44.42
C MET A 1 -69.08 -87.28 43.76
N SER A 2 -67.89 -86.82 43.38
CA SER A 2 -66.64 -87.18 44.05
C SER A 2 -66.53 -88.67 44.39
N SER A 3 -65.72 -89.42 43.63
CA SER A 3 -64.58 -90.11 44.25
C SER A 3 -63.59 -90.57 43.19
N ALA A 4 -62.35 -90.15 43.38
CA ALA A 4 -61.18 -90.56 42.63
C ALA A 4 -60.64 -91.92 43.11
N ALA A 5 -59.54 -92.34 42.46
CA ALA A 5 -58.59 -93.40 42.81
C ALA A 5 -58.94 -94.80 42.25
N ARG A 6 -58.02 -95.59 41.68
CA ARG A 6 -56.55 -95.50 41.56
C ARG A 6 -56.08 -96.52 40.51
N LYS A 7 -55.00 -96.15 39.82
CA LYS A 7 -53.95 -96.93 39.12
C LYS A 7 -54.02 -98.47 39.16
N LEU A 8 -53.83 -99.10 37.99
CA LEU A 8 -52.89 -100.21 37.84
C LEU A 8 -52.21 -100.14 36.47
N TYR A 9 -50.90 -100.36 36.53
CA TYR A 9 -49.88 -100.17 35.50
C TYR A 9 -49.73 -101.49 34.73
N ASP A 10 -49.56 -101.44 33.41
CA ASP A 10 -48.93 -102.55 32.70
C ASP A 10 -47.92 -102.01 31.66
N SER A 11 -46.65 -102.36 31.94
CA SER A 11 -45.44 -102.46 31.13
C SER A 11 -45.21 -101.54 29.89
N PRO A 12 -44.09 -100.77 29.85
CA PRO A 12 -43.62 -100.10 28.64
C PRO A 12 -42.80 -101.04 27.73
N VAL A 13 -43.24 -101.20 26.48
CA VAL A 13 -42.44 -101.86 25.43
C VAL A 13 -41.34 -100.91 24.97
N TYR A 14 -40.11 -101.25 25.31
CA TYR A 14 -38.89 -100.61 24.83
C TYR A 14 -38.72 -100.89 23.33
N SER A 15 -38.77 -99.86 22.47
CA SER A 15 -38.18 -99.91 21.13
C SER A 15 -37.07 -98.86 21.03
N GLN A 16 -35.84 -99.36 21.11
CA GLN A 16 -34.60 -98.61 21.04
C GLN A 16 -34.30 -98.28 19.57
N GLU A 17 -34.74 -97.12 19.07
CA GLU A 17 -34.29 -96.62 17.76
C GLU A 17 -32.93 -95.95 17.89
N ARG A 18 -31.94 -96.56 17.24
CA ARG A 18 -30.54 -96.18 17.26
C ARG A 18 -30.33 -94.84 16.54
N THR A 19 -29.80 -93.87 17.26
CA THR A 19 -29.26 -92.64 16.70
C THR A 19 -28.01 -92.94 15.86
N ILE A 20 -28.14 -92.97 14.53
CA ILE A 20 -26.98 -92.99 13.63
C ILE A 20 -26.57 -91.54 13.36
N SER A 21 -25.70 -91.01 14.23
CA SER A 21 -25.02 -89.73 14.00
C SER A 21 -24.07 -89.84 12.82
N LYS A 22 -24.31 -89.08 11.74
CA LYS A 22 -23.39 -88.96 10.60
C LYS A 22 -22.08 -88.29 11.04
N PRO A 23 -20.90 -88.77 10.63
CA PRO A 23 -19.63 -88.15 11.04
C PRO A 23 -19.46 -86.77 10.39
N LEU A 24 -19.12 -85.78 11.21
CA LEU A 24 -18.78 -84.42 10.79
C LEU A 24 -17.47 -84.45 9.98
N VAL A 25 -17.57 -84.33 8.67
CA VAL A 25 -16.42 -84.14 7.78
C VAL A 25 -15.78 -82.79 8.09
N LYS A 26 -14.64 -82.79 8.78
CA LYS A 26 -13.82 -81.59 9.03
C LYS A 26 -13.25 -81.09 7.70
N LYS A 27 -13.87 -80.05 7.15
CA LYS A 27 -13.35 -79.34 5.97
C LYS A 27 -12.10 -78.57 6.39
N ASN A 28 -10.93 -79.00 5.90
CA ASN A 28 -9.66 -78.32 6.11
C ASN A 28 -9.70 -76.93 5.42
N VAL A 29 -9.99 -75.88 6.18
CA VAL A 29 -9.91 -74.50 5.71
C VAL A 29 -8.44 -74.10 5.65
N LYS A 30 -7.85 -74.16 4.46
CA LYS A 30 -6.52 -73.59 4.21
C LYS A 30 -6.59 -72.08 4.50
N ARG A 31 -6.00 -71.66 5.62
CA ARG A 31 -5.81 -70.24 5.94
C ARG A 31 -4.84 -69.66 4.91
N ARG A 32 -5.34 -68.94 3.91
CA ARG A 32 -4.49 -68.11 3.06
C ARG A 32 -3.98 -66.96 3.92
N ALA A 33 -2.66 -66.86 4.08
CA ALA A 33 -2.04 -65.69 4.68
C ALA A 33 -2.46 -64.46 3.88
N LYS A 34 -3.11 -63.50 4.54
CA LYS A 34 -3.47 -62.23 3.91
C LYS A 34 -2.18 -61.43 3.76
N ALA A 35 -1.68 -61.29 2.53
CA ALA A 35 -0.75 -60.23 2.21
C ALA A 35 -1.43 -58.91 2.59
N SER A 36 -0.83 -58.16 3.51
CA SER A 36 -1.32 -56.85 3.94
C SER A 36 -1.10 -55.86 2.80
N GLU A 37 -2.01 -55.83 1.83
CA GLU A 37 -2.09 -54.71 0.90
C GLU A 37 -2.44 -53.46 1.70
N ARG A 38 -1.55 -52.46 1.65
CA ARG A 38 -1.83 -51.12 2.16
C ARG A 38 -2.93 -50.54 1.29
N VAL A 39 -4.18 -50.68 1.72
CA VAL A 39 -5.31 -49.92 1.18
C VAL A 39 -5.07 -48.45 1.54
N VAL A 40 -4.42 -47.75 0.64
CA VAL A 40 -4.26 -46.30 0.73
C VAL A 40 -5.65 -45.71 0.56
N ASN A 41 -6.12 -44.94 1.54
CA ASN A 41 -7.42 -44.28 1.45
C ASN A 41 -7.38 -43.27 0.30
N VAL A 42 -7.93 -43.65 -0.85
CA VAL A 42 -7.96 -42.84 -2.09
C VAL A 42 -8.65 -41.49 -1.83
N SER A 43 -9.61 -41.45 -0.91
CA SER A 43 -10.25 -40.23 -0.42
C SER A 43 -9.27 -39.27 0.24
N PHE A 44 -8.37 -39.77 1.09
CA PHE A 44 -7.36 -38.96 1.78
C PHE A 44 -6.34 -38.36 0.80
N VAL A 45 -5.90 -39.16 -0.17
CA VAL A 45 -4.98 -38.68 -1.22
C VAL A 45 -5.65 -37.60 -2.07
N ARG A 46 -6.93 -37.77 -2.43
CA ARG A 46 -7.70 -36.73 -3.16
C ARG A 46 -7.87 -35.44 -2.36
N THR A 47 -8.18 -35.53 -1.06
CA THR A 47 -8.32 -34.33 -0.23
C THR A 47 -7.00 -33.58 -0.06
N VAL A 48 -5.89 -34.30 0.11
CA VAL A 48 -4.55 -33.69 0.19
C VAL A 48 -4.18 -33.04 -1.14
N LEU A 49 -4.48 -33.69 -2.27
CA LEU A 49 -4.23 -33.12 -3.60
C LEU A 49 -5.05 -31.85 -3.85
N CYS A 50 -6.33 -31.83 -3.46
CA CYS A 50 -7.17 -30.62 -3.53
C CYS A 50 -6.65 -29.50 -2.64
N ALA A 51 -6.22 -29.81 -1.41
CA ALA A 51 -5.67 -28.82 -0.49
C ALA A 51 -4.39 -28.18 -1.06
N ILE A 52 -3.50 -28.99 -1.66
CA ILE A 52 -2.29 -28.49 -2.33
C ILE A 52 -2.64 -27.60 -3.53
N ALA A 53 -3.59 -28.03 -4.37
CA ALA A 53 -4.03 -27.24 -5.52
C ALA A 53 -4.60 -25.87 -5.09
N LEU A 54 -5.43 -25.84 -4.05
CA LEU A 54 -5.96 -24.60 -3.49
C LEU A 54 -4.85 -23.73 -2.89
N GLY A 55 -3.87 -24.33 -2.21
CA GLY A 55 -2.71 -23.63 -1.68
C GLY A 55 -1.90 -22.92 -2.77
N ILE A 56 -1.67 -23.57 -3.91
CA ILE A 56 -0.94 -22.99 -5.05
C ILE A 56 -1.72 -21.82 -5.67
N VAL A 57 -3.04 -21.95 -5.82
CA VAL A 57 -3.87 -20.86 -6.34
C VAL A 57 -3.86 -19.66 -5.39
N PHE A 58 -3.92 -19.91 -4.09
CA PHE A 58 -3.92 -18.85 -3.08
C PHE A 58 -2.59 -18.10 -3.03
N THR A 59 -1.45 -18.81 -3.11
CA THR A 59 -0.13 -18.17 -3.14
C THR A 59 0.07 -17.35 -4.41
N MET A 60 -0.41 -17.82 -5.56
CA MET A 60 -0.41 -17.06 -6.81
C MET A 60 -1.24 -15.79 -6.72
N LEU A 61 -2.43 -15.84 -6.12
CA LEU A 61 -3.27 -14.66 -5.89
C LEU A 61 -2.58 -13.62 -5.02
N VAL A 62 -1.97 -14.05 -3.90
CA VAL A 62 -1.22 -13.15 -3.00
C VAL A 62 -0.03 -12.53 -3.71
N PHE A 63 0.71 -13.30 -4.51
CA PHE A 63 1.84 -12.77 -5.28
C PHE A 63 1.40 -11.74 -6.33
N CYS A 64 0.31 -12.01 -7.05
CA CYS A 64 -0.28 -11.05 -7.99
C CYS A 64 -0.74 -9.78 -7.26
N ALA A 65 -1.38 -9.92 -6.09
CA ALA A 65 -1.83 -8.78 -5.29
C ALA A 65 -0.66 -7.91 -4.82
N ASP A 66 0.48 -8.48 -4.40
CA ASP A 66 1.67 -7.69 -4.03
C ASP A 66 2.23 -6.91 -5.23
N ARG A 67 2.27 -7.53 -6.41
CA ARG A 67 2.72 -6.86 -7.65
C ARG A 67 1.80 -5.71 -8.05
N VAL A 68 0.49 -5.93 -8.03
CA VAL A 68 -0.52 -4.90 -8.33
C VAL A 68 -0.44 -3.77 -7.31
N THR A 69 -0.29 -4.09 -6.03
CA THR A 69 -0.21 -3.09 -4.96
C THR A 69 1.07 -2.25 -5.08
N ARG A 70 2.21 -2.86 -5.42
CA ARG A 70 3.46 -2.12 -5.67
C ARG A 70 3.32 -1.14 -6.83
N VAL A 71 2.70 -1.59 -7.93
CA VAL A 71 2.43 -0.72 -9.09
C VAL A 71 1.47 0.40 -8.73
N GLN A 72 0.40 0.10 -7.99
CA GLN A 72 -0.56 1.11 -7.53
C GLN A 72 0.10 2.15 -6.61
N ASN A 73 0.98 1.73 -5.70
CA ASN A 73 1.72 2.65 -4.84
C ASN A 73 2.67 3.55 -5.66
N SER A 74 3.34 3.00 -6.68
CA SER A 74 4.18 3.78 -7.58
C SER A 74 3.37 4.84 -8.33
N ILE A 75 2.21 4.45 -8.87
CA ILE A 75 1.29 5.38 -9.57
C ILE A 75 0.81 6.48 -8.62
N ASN A 76 0.42 6.13 -7.40
CA ASN A 76 -0.03 7.10 -6.41
C ASN A 76 1.09 8.09 -6.04
N HIS A 77 2.33 7.60 -5.88
CA HIS A 77 3.48 8.46 -5.61
C HIS A 77 3.77 9.41 -6.78
N SER A 78 3.81 8.91 -8.01
CA SER A 78 4.00 9.74 -9.20
C SER A 78 2.89 10.77 -9.38
N ASN A 79 1.63 10.41 -9.10
CA ASN A 79 0.51 11.36 -9.15
C ASN A 79 0.63 12.46 -8.09
N ALA A 80 1.09 12.12 -6.88
CA ALA A 80 1.35 13.10 -5.83
C ALA A 80 2.46 14.08 -6.24
N GLU A 81 3.53 13.56 -6.85
CA GLU A 81 4.63 14.38 -7.37
C GLU A 81 4.17 15.31 -8.50
N ILE A 82 3.39 14.80 -9.46
CA ILE A 82 2.80 15.62 -10.54
C ILE A 82 1.94 16.74 -9.97
N ASN A 83 1.10 16.44 -8.96
CA ASN A 83 0.26 17.47 -8.35
C ASN A 83 1.09 18.53 -7.63
N ARG A 84 2.14 18.12 -6.91
CA ARG A 84 3.08 19.06 -6.28
C ARG A 84 3.75 19.96 -7.31
N LEU A 85 4.28 19.39 -8.40
CA LEU A 85 4.91 20.14 -9.49
C LEU A 85 3.94 21.13 -10.14
N LYS A 86 2.69 20.71 -10.38
CA LYS A 86 1.63 21.60 -10.90
C LYS A 86 1.35 22.76 -9.95
N THR A 87 1.25 22.50 -8.65
CA THR A 87 1.04 23.59 -7.67
C THR A 87 2.21 24.56 -7.64
N THR A 88 3.45 24.08 -7.72
CA THR A 88 4.64 24.95 -7.79
C THR A 88 4.66 25.78 -9.07
N LEU A 89 4.29 25.20 -10.21
CA LEU A 89 4.18 25.96 -11.46
C LEU A 89 3.13 27.07 -11.38
N ILE A 90 1.97 26.79 -10.79
CA ILE A 90 0.91 27.81 -10.62
C ILE A 90 1.42 28.94 -9.72
N ASP A 91 2.09 28.62 -8.61
CA ASP A 91 2.62 29.62 -7.68
C ASP A 91 3.68 30.51 -8.33
N GLU A 92 4.65 29.92 -9.02
CA GLU A 92 5.68 30.68 -9.76
C GLU A 92 5.08 31.51 -10.90
N THR A 93 4.06 30.99 -11.59
CA THR A 93 3.35 31.75 -12.64
C THR A 93 2.62 32.94 -12.04
N ALA A 94 1.92 32.75 -10.91
CA ALA A 94 1.25 33.84 -10.19
C ALA A 94 2.25 34.89 -9.70
N LYS A 95 3.42 34.45 -9.21
CA LYS A 95 4.50 35.34 -8.81
C LYS A 95 5.05 36.15 -9.99
N LEU A 96 5.27 35.52 -11.14
CA LEU A 96 5.69 36.21 -12.37
C LEU A 96 4.65 37.23 -12.85
N GLU A 97 3.37 36.86 -12.84
CA GLU A 97 2.28 37.79 -13.18
C GLU A 97 2.22 38.96 -12.20
N SER A 98 2.40 38.70 -10.91
CA SER A 98 2.44 39.76 -9.88
C SER A 98 3.61 40.72 -10.10
N LEU A 99 4.79 40.21 -10.46
CA LEU A 99 5.97 41.03 -10.74
C LEU A 99 5.79 41.86 -12.01
N LYS A 100 5.22 41.26 -13.07
CA LYS A 100 4.87 41.98 -14.30
C LYS A 100 3.86 43.09 -14.02
N ASN A 101 2.86 42.81 -13.19
CA ASN A 101 1.86 43.82 -12.81
C ASN A 101 2.49 44.93 -11.96
N ALA A 102 3.38 44.60 -11.03
CA ALA A 102 4.12 45.59 -10.24
C ALA A 102 4.94 46.53 -11.13
N GLY A 103 5.68 45.99 -12.10
CA GLY A 103 6.42 46.81 -13.06
C GLY A 103 5.52 47.68 -13.95
N ALA A 104 4.34 47.18 -14.34
CA ALA A 104 3.36 47.98 -15.08
C ALA A 104 2.82 49.15 -14.24
N ILE A 105 2.54 48.92 -12.95
CA ILE A 105 2.10 49.95 -12.00
C ILE A 105 3.21 51.00 -11.81
N GLU A 106 4.45 50.57 -11.62
CA GLU A 106 5.60 51.47 -11.48
C GLU A 106 5.76 52.36 -12.72
N PHE A 107 5.67 51.77 -13.91
CA PHE A 107 5.76 52.50 -15.16
C PHE A 107 4.62 53.52 -15.31
N GLU A 108 3.40 53.14 -14.96
CA GLU A 108 2.25 54.04 -15.02
C GLU A 108 2.37 55.19 -14.02
N ALA A 109 2.78 54.90 -12.78
CA ALA A 109 3.01 55.92 -11.74
C ALA A 109 4.14 56.88 -12.13
N ARG A 110 5.24 56.38 -12.69
CA ARG A 110 6.33 57.22 -13.19
C ARG A 110 5.87 58.12 -14.34
N THR A 111 5.15 57.55 -15.30
CA THR A 111 4.76 58.26 -16.52
C THR A 111 3.63 59.26 -16.28
N LYS A 112 2.61 58.89 -15.49
CA LYS A 112 1.41 59.71 -15.29
C LYS A 112 1.48 60.59 -14.05
N LEU A 113 2.12 60.11 -12.98
CA LEU A 113 2.18 60.80 -11.69
C LEU A 113 3.55 61.43 -11.41
N GLY A 114 4.54 61.22 -12.29
CA GLY A 114 5.90 61.74 -12.11
C GLY A 114 6.64 61.13 -10.92
N MET A 115 6.20 59.97 -10.42
CA MET A 115 6.82 59.31 -9.28
C MET A 115 8.19 58.74 -9.65
N ILE A 116 9.18 58.93 -8.78
CA ILE A 116 10.54 58.38 -8.94
C ILE A 116 10.75 57.35 -7.83
N TYR A 117 10.96 56.09 -8.23
CA TYR A 117 11.25 54.99 -7.32
C TYR A 117 12.77 54.77 -7.24
N PRO A 118 13.31 54.46 -6.05
CA PRO A 118 14.73 54.16 -5.88
C PRO A 118 15.10 52.86 -6.61
N ASN A 119 16.28 52.83 -7.22
CA ASN A 119 16.82 51.62 -7.83
C ASN A 119 17.21 50.60 -6.75
N GLU A 120 17.30 49.32 -7.11
CA GLU A 120 17.66 48.24 -6.16
C GLU A 120 18.97 48.53 -5.38
N ALA A 121 19.95 49.19 -6.03
CA ALA A 121 21.21 49.59 -5.40
C ALA A 121 21.10 50.73 -4.37
N GLN A 122 19.96 51.44 -4.33
CA GLN A 122 19.69 52.55 -3.41
C GLN A 122 18.81 52.12 -2.22
N ILE A 123 18.39 50.84 -2.16
CA ILE A 123 17.58 50.31 -1.06
C ILE A 123 18.49 50.00 0.13
N LEU A 124 18.31 50.73 1.25
CA LEU A 124 19.07 50.51 2.47
C LEU A 124 18.39 49.45 3.36
N ASN A 125 19.01 48.28 3.52
CA ASN A 125 18.51 47.24 4.43
C ASN A 125 18.98 47.54 5.87
N ILE A 126 18.09 48.07 6.71
CA ILE A 126 18.37 48.29 8.13
C ILE A 126 18.26 46.93 8.85
N ASN A 127 19.41 46.39 9.25
CA ASN A 127 19.47 45.20 10.09
C ASN A 127 19.30 45.62 11.56
N THR A 128 18.20 45.23 12.19
CA THR A 128 17.88 45.60 13.58
C THR A 128 18.57 44.72 14.63
N ASN A 129 19.51 43.85 14.22
CA ASN A 129 20.40 43.20 15.18
C ASN A 129 21.37 44.24 15.74
N SER A 130 21.05 44.76 16.93
CA SER A 130 21.87 45.65 17.72
C SER A 130 23.16 44.97 18.16
N LYS A 131 24.16 44.93 17.28
CA LYS A 131 25.58 44.82 17.63
C LYS A 131 26.40 45.16 16.39
N GLU A 132 27.16 46.24 16.52
CA GLU A 132 28.13 46.83 15.59
C GLU A 132 27.65 48.09 14.88
N GLU A 133 27.82 49.18 15.62
CA GLU A 133 27.96 50.55 15.13
C GLU A 133 29.21 50.59 14.23
N LYS A 134 29.00 50.63 12.91
CA LYS A 134 30.03 51.07 11.97
C LYS A 134 29.62 52.42 11.41
N GLU A 135 30.37 53.42 11.84
CA GLU A 135 30.40 54.79 11.36
C GLU A 135 30.39 54.80 9.82
N ILE A 136 29.31 55.36 9.26
CA ILE A 136 29.17 55.57 7.82
C ILE A 136 29.87 56.91 7.53
N ASP A 137 30.99 56.87 6.81
CA ASP A 137 31.77 58.04 6.42
C ASP A 137 30.94 58.91 5.44
N ASP A 138 30.57 60.10 5.88
CA ASP A 138 29.67 61.08 5.23
C ASP A 138 30.25 61.73 3.96
N LYS A 139 31.25 61.12 3.32
CA LYS A 139 32.07 61.77 2.28
C LYS A 139 31.56 61.65 0.84
N VAL A 140 30.43 60.97 0.59
CA VAL A 140 29.99 60.65 -0.79
C VAL A 140 28.94 61.63 -1.35
N ILE A 141 28.39 62.55 -0.54
CA ILE A 141 27.32 63.47 -0.95
C ILE A 141 27.85 64.92 -1.10
N VAL A 142 28.89 65.16 -1.90
CA VAL A 142 29.24 66.55 -2.32
C VAL A 142 29.75 66.64 -3.77
N SER A 143 30.13 65.54 -4.42
CA SER A 143 30.82 65.60 -5.72
C SER A 143 29.95 65.43 -6.97
N LEU A 144 28.61 65.29 -6.85
CA LEU A 144 27.73 65.20 -8.04
C LEU A 144 27.20 66.57 -8.51
N ASP A 145 27.22 67.60 -7.66
CA ASP A 145 26.73 68.94 -8.03
C ASP A 145 27.82 69.79 -8.71
N SER A 146 29.11 69.45 -8.57
CA SER A 146 30.21 70.23 -9.18
C SER A 146 30.46 69.93 -10.66
N ASP A 147 29.96 68.79 -11.16
CA ASP A 147 30.24 68.34 -12.53
C ASP A 147 29.18 68.82 -13.54
N ILE A 148 28.06 69.39 -13.07
CA ILE A 148 27.00 69.93 -13.94
C ILE A 148 27.35 71.36 -14.41
N ASP A 149 27.96 72.18 -13.56
CA ASP A 149 28.24 73.59 -13.90
C ASP A 149 29.35 73.78 -14.95
N LYS A 150 30.28 72.83 -15.09
CA LYS A 150 31.36 72.94 -16.11
C LYS A 150 30.89 72.68 -17.54
N ASN A 151 29.82 71.92 -17.74
CA ASN A 151 29.33 71.59 -19.08
C ASN A 151 28.43 72.67 -19.70
N ILE A 152 27.96 73.63 -18.90
CA ILE A 152 27.10 74.73 -19.38
C ILE A 152 27.95 75.89 -19.94
N GLU A 153 29.12 76.19 -19.35
CA GLU A 153 29.98 77.28 -19.85
C GLU A 153 30.68 76.98 -21.19
N GLU A 154 30.85 75.71 -21.57
CA GLU A 154 31.54 75.34 -22.83
C GLU A 154 30.59 75.31 -24.05
N SER A 155 29.26 75.32 -23.84
CA SER A 155 28.29 75.39 -24.95
C SER A 155 27.95 76.81 -25.40
N GLU A 156 28.30 77.85 -24.62
CA GLU A 156 28.07 79.25 -25.00
C GLU A 156 29.28 79.92 -25.68
N ARG A 157 30.38 79.19 -25.87
CA ARG A 157 31.62 79.70 -26.51
C ARG A 157 31.99 79.02 -27.84
N LYS A 158 31.03 78.38 -28.52
CA LYS A 158 31.19 77.89 -29.90
C LYS A 158 30.13 78.46 -30.84
#